data_AF-A0A7Z9UMN5-F1
#
_entry.id   AF-A0A7Z9UMN5-F1
#
_cell.length_a   1.000
_cell.length_b   1.000
_cell.length_c   1.000
_cell.angle_alpha   90.00
_cell.angle_beta   90.00
_cell.angle_gamma   90.00
#
_symmetry.space_group_name_H-M   'P 1'
#
loop_
_entity.id
_entity.type
_entity.pdbx_description
1 polymer ?
#
loop_
_entity_poly.entity_id
_entity_poly.type
_entity_poly.pdbx_seq_one_letter_code
_entity_poly.pdbx_strand_id
1 'polypeptide(L)'
;MNIEQRFQQISQSNFETPDGDSFIAKLHGERQKRHVKKMGIINGITAAAFVAVFGLMTTNQLTDDPAAYASNDLKPLEVMDSETEEYVYDLAEYLVENSDDIWETLAFLDNIEFEPVTTMHEGGIQ
;
A
#
# COMPACT_ATOMS: atom_id res chain seq x y z
N MET A 1 8.48 47.50 -41.65
CA MET A 1 8.32 47.70 -40.19
C MET A 1 8.98 49.03 -39.85
N ASN A 2 8.21 50.08 -39.52
CA ASN A 2 8.73 51.45 -39.36
C ASN A 2 9.25 51.68 -37.95
N ILE A 3 10.54 51.45 -37.76
CA ILE A 3 11.26 51.67 -36.49
C ILE A 3 11.27 53.16 -36.13
N GLU A 4 11.40 54.04 -37.12
CA GLU A 4 11.35 55.50 -36.98
C GLU A 4 10.07 56.00 -36.29
N GLN A 5 8.91 55.45 -36.70
CA GLN A 5 7.61 55.86 -36.15
C GLN A 5 7.49 55.47 -34.67
N ARG A 6 8.08 54.33 -34.27
CA ARG A 6 8.11 53.92 -32.86
C ARG A 6 9.04 54.82 -32.04
N PHE A 7 10.16 55.24 -32.60
CA PHE A 7 11.11 56.12 -31.94
C PHE A 7 10.52 57.51 -31.67
N GLN A 8 9.80 58.07 -32.64
CA GLN A 8 9.08 59.33 -32.47
C GLN A 8 7.97 59.24 -31.41
N GLN A 9 7.25 58.10 -31.36
CA GLN A 9 6.22 57.86 -30.36
C GLN A 9 6.78 57.83 -28.93
N ILE A 10 7.93 57.18 -28.73
CA ILE A 10 8.60 57.09 -27.42
C ILE A 10 9.16 58.46 -27.01
N SER A 11 9.70 59.22 -27.97
CA SER A 11 10.23 60.57 -27.72
C SER A 11 9.14 61.60 -27.38
N GLN A 12 7.90 61.38 -27.83
CA GLN A 12 6.77 62.30 -27.62
C GLN A 12 5.87 61.89 -26.45
N SER A 13 6.00 60.67 -25.92
CA SER A 13 5.27 60.25 -24.73
C SER A 13 5.84 60.96 -23.50
N ASN A 14 5.02 61.77 -22.83
CA ASN A 14 5.32 62.26 -21.49
C ASN A 14 5.60 61.05 -20.60
N PHE A 15 6.82 60.94 -20.11
CA PHE A 15 7.20 59.89 -19.16
C PHE A 15 6.58 60.24 -17.81
N GLU A 16 5.37 59.74 -17.55
CA GLU A 16 4.84 59.69 -16.20
C GLU A 16 5.76 58.78 -15.38
N THR A 17 6.36 59.33 -14.32
CA THR A 17 7.14 58.56 -13.36
C THR A 17 6.28 57.39 -12.87
N PRO A 18 6.68 56.13 -13.13
CA PRO A 18 5.88 54.98 -12.71
C PRO A 18 5.66 55.04 -11.20
N ASP A 19 4.41 54.85 -10.76
CA ASP A 19 4.08 54.74 -9.35
C ASP A 19 4.85 53.57 -8.73
N GLY A 20 5.87 53.90 -7.93
CA GLY A 20 6.79 52.95 -7.32
C GLY A 20 6.06 51.98 -6.40
N ASP A 21 5.03 52.44 -5.69
CA ASP A 21 4.29 51.59 -4.75
C ASP A 21 3.45 50.55 -5.50
N SER A 22 2.80 50.94 -6.59
CA SER A 22 2.08 50.02 -7.49
C SER A 22 3.01 49.00 -8.15
N PHE A 23 4.22 49.41 -8.52
CA PHE A 23 5.23 48.51 -9.07
C PHE A 23 5.69 47.46 -8.05
N ILE A 24 6.03 47.89 -6.83
CA ILE A 24 6.47 47.01 -5.74
C ILE A 24 5.35 46.03 -5.35
N ALA A 25 4.11 46.52 -5.23
CA ALA A 25 2.95 45.67 -4.94
C ALA A 25 2.73 44.58 -6.01
N LYS A 26 2.80 44.94 -7.30
CA LYS A 26 2.69 43.98 -8.40
C LYS A 26 3.84 42.98 -8.41
N LEU A 27 5.06 43.42 -8.11
CA LEU A 27 6.24 42.55 -8.03
C LEU A 27 6.08 41.48 -6.93
N HIS A 28 5.64 41.90 -5.74
CA HIS A 28 5.38 40.96 -4.64
C HIS A 28 4.25 40.00 -4.96
N GLY A 29 3.15 40.48 -5.54
CA GLY A 29 2.04 39.64 -5.97
C GLY A 29 2.45 38.57 -6.98
N GLU A 30 3.24 38.95 -8.00
CA GLU A 30 3.77 37.99 -8.98
C GLU A 30 4.77 36.99 -8.37
N ARG A 31 5.65 37.45 -7.48
CA ARG A 31 6.58 36.57 -6.78
C ARG A 31 5.82 35.52 -5.98
N GLN A 32 4.78 35.93 -5.24
CA GLN A 32 3.97 35.02 -4.43
C GLN A 32 3.20 34.01 -5.29
N LYS A 33 2.57 34.46 -6.39
CA LYS A 33 1.91 33.55 -7.36
C LYS A 33 2.87 32.49 -7.90
N ARG A 34 4.11 32.88 -8.25
CA ARG A 34 5.13 31.94 -8.73
C ARG A 34 5.56 30.95 -7.65
N HIS A 35 5.70 31.38 -6.39
CA HIS A 35 6.00 30.49 -5.28
C HIS A 35 4.90 29.46 -5.06
N VAL A 36 3.64 29.90 -5.00
CA VAL A 36 2.48 29.00 -4.83
C VAL A 36 2.40 27.99 -5.97
N LYS A 37 2.58 28.44 -7.23
CA LYS A 37 2.57 27.55 -8.40
C LYS A 37 3.68 26.49 -8.34
N LYS A 38 4.91 26.90 -7.98
CA LYS A 38 6.04 25.96 -7.82
C LYS A 38 5.77 24.95 -6.69
N MET A 39 5.23 25.41 -5.57
CA MET A 39 4.88 24.54 -4.45
C MET A 39 3.80 23.52 -4.83
N GLY A 40 2.80 23.94 -5.61
CA GLY A 40 1.76 23.03 -6.12
C GLY A 40 2.32 21.92 -7.01
N ILE A 41 3.27 22.25 -7.90
CA ILE A 41 3.95 21.26 -8.75
C ILE A 41 4.78 20.29 -7.91
N ILE A 42 5.57 20.81 -6.95
CA ILE A 42 6.39 19.97 -6.07
C ILE A 42 5.50 19.00 -5.28
N ASN A 43 4.45 19.52 -4.64
CA ASN A 43 3.51 18.70 -3.88
C ASN A 43 2.85 17.62 -4.75
N GLY A 44 2.48 17.96 -5.99
CA GLY A 44 1.91 16.99 -6.94
C GLY A 44 2.90 15.87 -7.30
N ILE A 45 4.15 16.22 -7.60
CA ILE A 45 5.21 15.23 -7.89
C ILE A 45 5.47 14.35 -6.66
N THR A 46 5.56 14.94 -5.48
CA THR A 46 5.79 14.22 -4.23
C THR A 46 4.64 13.25 -3.93
N ALA A 47 3.38 13.67 -4.09
CA ALA A 47 2.23 12.79 -3.91
C ALA A 47 2.23 11.62 -4.91
N ALA A 48 2.53 11.88 -6.19
CA ALA A 48 2.64 10.83 -7.20
C ALA A 48 3.76 9.83 -6.88
N ALA A 49 4.90 10.31 -6.38
CA ALA A 49 6.00 9.45 -5.95
C ALA A 49 5.59 8.54 -4.78
N PHE A 50 4.88 9.08 -3.78
CA PHE A 50 4.35 8.27 -2.69
C PHE A 50 3.39 7.18 -3.20
N VAL A 51 2.43 7.53 -4.05
CA VAL A 51 1.50 6.54 -4.64
C VAL A 51 2.25 5.47 -5.42
N ALA A 52 3.26 5.84 -6.20
CA ALA A 52 4.06 4.86 -6.95
C ALA A 52 4.83 3.91 -6.02
N VAL A 53 5.47 4.42 -4.96
CA VAL A 53 6.22 3.60 -4.00
C VAL A 53 5.29 2.66 -3.24
N PHE A 54 4.18 3.18 -2.69
CA PHE A 54 3.22 2.34 -1.96
C PHE A 54 2.51 1.35 -2.88
N GLY A 55 2.22 1.75 -4.12
CA GLY A 55 1.68 0.86 -5.15
C GLY A 55 2.61 -0.32 -5.41
N LEU A 56 3.89 -0.05 -5.70
CA LEU A 56 4.89 -1.09 -5.93
C LEU A 56 5.11 -1.99 -4.71
N MET A 57 5.15 -1.43 -3.50
CA MET A 57 5.26 -2.21 -2.27
C MET A 57 4.06 -3.13 -2.07
N THR A 58 2.84 -2.63 -2.30
CA THR A 58 1.62 -3.42 -2.17
C THR A 58 1.55 -4.52 -3.21
N THR A 59 1.92 -4.26 -4.46
CA THR A 59 1.93 -5.29 -5.50
C THR A 59 2.99 -6.35 -5.28
N ASN A 60 4.12 -6.01 -4.64
CA ASN A 60 5.14 -7.01 -4.27
C ASN A 60 4.68 -7.91 -3.11
N GLN A 61 3.64 -7.55 -2.36
CA GLN A 61 3.02 -8.45 -1.37
C GLN A 61 2.10 -9.49 -2.03
N LEU A 62 1.68 -9.27 -3.29
CA LEU A 62 0.95 -10.27 -4.08
C LEU A 62 1.88 -11.33 -4.71
N THR A 63 3.17 -11.37 -4.34
CA THR A 63 4.14 -12.38 -4.82
C THR A 63 3.84 -13.79 -4.31
N ASP A 64 3.04 -13.90 -3.26
CA ASP A 64 2.48 -15.18 -2.87
C ASP A 64 1.53 -15.68 -3.96
N ASP A 65 1.89 -16.82 -4.57
CA ASP A 65 1.13 -17.41 -5.67
C ASP A 65 -0.33 -17.62 -5.22
N PRO A 66 -1.31 -16.90 -5.79
CA PRO A 66 -2.70 -17.12 -5.43
C PRO A 66 -3.16 -18.54 -5.76
N ALA A 67 -2.45 -19.24 -6.66
CA ALA A 67 -2.67 -20.66 -6.90
C ALA A 67 -2.18 -21.55 -5.75
N ALA A 68 -1.17 -21.16 -4.95
CA ALA A 68 -0.74 -21.94 -3.79
C ALA A 68 -1.85 -22.01 -2.72
N TYR A 69 -2.46 -20.87 -2.39
CA TYR A 69 -3.58 -20.81 -1.45
C TYR A 69 -4.86 -21.44 -2.02
N ALA A 70 -5.21 -21.15 -3.28
CA ALA A 70 -6.36 -21.79 -3.93
C ALA A 70 -6.17 -23.31 -4.10
N SER A 71 -4.93 -23.80 -4.24
CA SER A 71 -4.66 -25.23 -4.42
C SER A 71 -4.83 -26.02 -3.13
N ASN A 72 -4.61 -25.42 -1.95
CA ASN A 72 -4.88 -26.11 -0.68
C ASN A 72 -6.39 -26.19 -0.42
N ASP A 73 -7.16 -25.15 -0.74
CA ASP A 73 -8.63 -25.16 -0.62
C ASP A 73 -9.32 -26.16 -1.55
N LEU A 74 -8.68 -26.52 -2.67
CA LEU A 74 -9.23 -27.42 -3.69
C LEU A 74 -8.72 -28.87 -3.57
N LYS A 75 -7.85 -29.16 -2.59
CA LYS A 75 -7.46 -30.55 -2.31
C LYS A 75 -8.65 -31.25 -1.64
N PRO A 76 -9.07 -32.41 -2.15
CA PRO A 76 -10.06 -33.21 -1.43
C PRO A 76 -9.49 -33.53 -0.05
N LEU A 77 -10.26 -33.25 1.00
CA LEU A 77 -9.89 -33.67 2.34
C LEU A 77 -9.76 -35.19 2.33
N GLU A 78 -8.56 -35.70 2.59
CA GLU A 78 -8.37 -37.10 2.92
C GLU A 78 -8.88 -37.29 4.35
N VAL A 79 -10.16 -37.63 4.46
CA VAL A 79 -10.80 -37.93 5.74
C VAL A 79 -10.22 -39.26 6.23
N MET A 80 -9.54 -39.20 7.37
CA MET A 80 -9.06 -40.37 8.08
C MET A 80 -10.24 -41.26 8.48
N ASP A 81 -10.06 -42.59 8.43
CA ASP A 81 -11.10 -43.47 8.97
C ASP A 81 -11.22 -43.28 10.49
N SER A 82 -12.42 -43.51 11.04
CA SER A 82 -12.74 -43.19 12.43
C SER A 82 -11.88 -43.93 13.46
N GLU A 83 -11.41 -45.14 13.14
CA GLU A 83 -10.58 -45.94 14.05
C GLU A 83 -9.16 -45.37 14.13
N THR A 84 -8.59 -45.01 12.97
CA THR A 84 -7.29 -44.36 12.92
C THR A 84 -7.36 -42.95 13.54
N GLU A 85 -8.45 -42.21 13.32
CA GLU A 85 -8.65 -40.87 13.90
C GLU A 85 -8.67 -40.92 15.44
N GLU A 86 -9.45 -41.83 16.03
CA GLU A 86 -9.50 -42.04 17.49
C GLU A 86 -8.12 -42.40 18.05
N TYR A 87 -7.38 -43.29 17.38
CA TYR A 87 -6.02 -43.65 17.78
C TYR A 87 -5.04 -42.47 17.77
N VAL A 88 -5.12 -41.59 16.77
CA VAL A 88 -4.24 -40.40 16.69
C VAL A 88 -4.61 -39.39 17.78
N TYR A 89 -5.90 -39.21 18.10
CA TYR A 89 -6.32 -38.37 19.22
C TYR A 89 -5.82 -38.91 20.58
N ASP A 90 -5.99 -40.21 20.83
CA ASP A 90 -5.49 -40.85 22.05
C ASP A 90 -3.97 -40.69 22.19
N LEU A 91 -3.24 -40.81 21.08
CA LEU A 91 -1.79 -40.59 21.07
C LEU A 91 -1.45 -39.12 21.37
N ALA A 92 -2.16 -38.16 20.79
CA ALA A 92 -1.94 -36.75 21.04
C ALA A 92 -2.23 -36.38 22.51
N GLU A 93 -3.32 -36.90 23.08
CA GLU A 93 -3.66 -36.74 24.49
C GLU A 93 -2.56 -37.34 25.38
N TYR A 94 -2.15 -38.59 25.11
CA TYR A 94 -1.06 -39.23 25.84
C TYR A 94 0.25 -38.41 25.81
N LEU A 95 0.61 -37.87 24.64
CA LEU A 95 1.81 -37.05 24.47
C LEU A 95 1.72 -35.77 25.29
N VAL A 96 0.58 -35.08 25.31
CA VAL A 96 0.39 -33.86 26.11
C VAL A 96 0.42 -34.16 27.61
N GLU A 97 -0.22 -35.25 28.04
CA GLU A 97 -0.31 -35.61 29.46
C GLU A 97 1.03 -36.09 30.04
N ASN A 98 1.85 -36.78 29.23
CA ASN A 98 3.09 -37.42 29.69
C ASN A 98 4.36 -36.68 29.27
N SER A 99 4.24 -35.51 28.64
CA SER A 99 5.40 -34.74 28.21
C SER A 99 6.06 -33.97 29.35
N ASP A 100 7.38 -34.06 29.42
CA ASP A 100 8.22 -33.22 30.28
C ASP A 100 8.39 -31.79 29.71
N ASP A 101 8.19 -31.59 28.40
CA ASP A 101 8.24 -30.30 27.71
C ASP A 101 7.04 -30.12 26.77
N ILE A 102 6.00 -29.47 27.30
CA ILE A 102 4.74 -29.22 26.59
C ILE A 102 4.97 -28.37 25.32
N TRP A 103 5.98 -27.49 25.28
CA TRP A 103 6.21 -26.64 24.11
C TRP A 103 6.82 -27.43 22.95
N GLU A 104 7.72 -28.38 23.25
CA GLU A 104 8.25 -29.30 22.25
C GLU A 104 7.15 -30.20 21.69
N THR A 105 6.26 -30.70 22.56
CA THR A 105 5.10 -31.50 22.13
C THR A 105 4.12 -30.71 21.27
N LEU A 106 3.81 -29.46 21.64
CA LEU A 106 2.95 -28.60 20.83
C LEU A 106 3.60 -28.28 19.47
N ALA A 107 4.91 -28.02 19.43
CA ALA A 107 5.63 -27.81 18.18
C ALA A 107 5.66 -29.06 17.28
N PHE A 108 5.72 -30.26 17.88
CA PHE A 108 5.60 -31.52 17.16
C PHE A 108 4.20 -31.71 16.56
N LEU A 109 3.14 -31.48 17.33
CA LEU A 109 1.75 -31.60 16.86
C LEU A 109 1.44 -30.59 15.73
N ASP A 110 1.96 -29.37 15.83
CA ASP A 110 1.88 -28.35 14.78
C ASP A 110 2.62 -28.77 13.50
N ASN A 111 3.81 -29.35 13.63
CA ASN A 111 4.62 -29.82 12.51
C ASN A 111 3.93 -30.93 11.69
N ILE A 112 3.21 -31.83 12.36
CA ILE A 112 2.46 -32.89 11.68
C ILE A 112 1.08 -32.44 11.17
N GLU A 113 0.79 -31.14 11.23
CA GLU A 113 -0.49 -30.54 10.84
C GLU A 113 -1.67 -31.23 11.54
N PHE A 114 -1.54 -31.47 12.86
CA PHE A 114 -2.61 -32.07 13.66
C PHE A 114 -3.78 -31.09 13.81
N GLU A 115 -4.66 -31.06 12.81
CA GLU A 115 -5.89 -30.26 12.83
C GLU A 115 -7.10 -31.08 13.28
N PRO A 116 -7.96 -30.54 14.16
CA PRO A 116 -9.21 -31.20 14.49
C PRO A 116 -10.13 -31.18 13.28
N VAL A 117 -10.49 -32.37 12.76
CA VAL A 117 -11.42 -32.58 11.62
C VAL A 117 -12.75 -31.82 11.81
N THR A 118 -13.11 -31.47 13.05
CA THR A 118 -14.34 -30.76 13.40
C THR A 118 -14.42 -29.30 12.95
N THR A 119 -13.34 -28.64 12.53
CA THR A 119 -13.40 -27.22 12.10
C THR A 119 -13.97 -27.00 10.69
N MET A 120 -14.25 -28.07 9.93
CA MET A 120 -14.86 -27.97 8.59
C MET A 120 -16.38 -28.16 8.54
N HIS A 121 -17.06 -28.39 9.68
CA HIS A 121 -18.51 -28.61 9.70
C HIS A 121 -19.34 -27.39 10.12
N GLU A 122 -18.89 -26.15 9.89
CA GLU A 122 -19.75 -24.95 9.94
C GLU A 122 -19.92 -24.28 8.56
N GLY A 123 -20.27 -25.08 7.56
CA GLY A 123 -20.68 -24.59 6.22
C GLY A 123 -22.05 -25.10 5.75
N GLY A 124 -22.82 -25.75 6.64
CA GLY A 124 -24.13 -26.31 6.32
C GLY A 124 -25.23 -25.25 6.27
N ILE A 125 -25.43 -24.67 5.09
CA ILE A 125 -26.70 -24.03 4.70
C ILE A 125 -27.83 -25.07 4.74
N GLN A 126 -28.93 -24.71 5.42
CA GLN A 126 -30.22 -25.42 5.38
C GLN A 126 -30.82 -25.43 3.98
#